data_AF-A0A7K6E7A0-F1
#
_entry.id   AF-A0A7K6E7A0-F1
#
_cell.length_a   1.000
_cell.length_b   1.000
_cell.length_c   1.000
_cell.angle_alpha   90.00
_cell.angle_beta   90.00
_cell.angle_gamma   90.00
#
_symmetry.space_group_name_H-M   'P 1'
#
loop_
_entity.id
_entity.type
_entity.pdbx_description
1 polymer ?
#
loop_
_entity_poly.entity_id
_entity_poly.type
_entity_poly.pdbx_seq_one_letter_code
_entity_poly.pdbx_strand_id
1 'polypeptide(L)'
;ARREAQRLRFGQWLLNAINSGSYRGLCWIDPAHTKFRVPWKHNARKDITNSDLEVFRVGEMSVTKRLGDSPSDLEILKVGGVGEGSEDPAKWKTNFRCALSSTHMFKLEEDNSKRGDDPHKVF
;
A
#
# COMPACT_ATOMS: atom_id res chain seq x y z
N ALA A 1 -12.80 -18.50 -5.44
CA ALA A 1 -13.80 -17.51 -4.98
C ALA A 1 -13.22 -16.49 -3.98
N ARG A 2 -13.00 -16.84 -2.70
CA ARG A 2 -12.62 -15.85 -1.66
C ARG A 2 -11.24 -15.19 -1.85
N ARG A 3 -10.21 -15.97 -2.21
CA ARG A 3 -8.85 -15.45 -2.46
C ARG A 3 -8.78 -14.57 -3.70
N GLU A 4 -9.46 -14.94 -4.78
CA GLU A 4 -9.56 -14.13 -6.00
C GLU A 4 -10.23 -12.77 -5.73
N ALA A 5 -11.32 -12.75 -4.94
CA ALA A 5 -11.96 -11.49 -4.54
C ALA A 5 -11.04 -10.60 -3.67
N GLN A 6 -10.17 -11.18 -2.84
CA GLN A 6 -9.18 -10.41 -2.04
C GLN A 6 -8.09 -9.80 -2.92
N ARG A 7 -7.62 -10.52 -3.94
CA ARG A 7 -6.63 -10.04 -4.91
C ARG A 7 -7.13 -8.83 -5.69
N LEU A 8 -8.35 -8.93 -6.24
CA LEU A 8 -8.98 -7.84 -6.99
C LEU A 8 -9.22 -6.61 -6.13
N ARG A 9 -9.68 -6.79 -4.87
CA ARG A 9 -9.88 -5.69 -3.92
C ARG A 9 -8.59 -4.94 -3.61
N PHE A 10 -7.49 -5.64 -3.31
CA PHE A 10 -6.21 -4.99 -3.05
C PHE A 10 -5.70 -4.24 -4.28
N GLY A 11 -5.78 -4.86 -5.46
CA GLY A 11 -5.36 -4.21 -6.71
C GLY A 11 -6.13 -2.92 -6.99
N GLN A 12 -7.46 -2.97 -6.88
CA GLN A 12 -8.31 -1.79 -7.08
C GLN A 12 -8.06 -0.72 -6.02
N TRP A 13 -7.91 -1.11 -4.75
CA TRP A 13 -7.57 -0.21 -3.67
C TRP A 13 -6.23 0.50 -3.94
N LEU A 14 -5.20 -0.23 -4.39
CA LEU A 14 -3.89 0.34 -4.64
C LEU A 14 -3.94 1.38 -5.76
N LEU A 15 -4.65 1.09 -6.85
CA LEU A 15 -4.86 2.05 -7.95
C LEU A 15 -5.59 3.31 -7.46
N ASN A 16 -6.63 3.16 -6.65
CA ASN A 16 -7.35 4.30 -6.06
C ASN A 16 -6.45 5.10 -5.11
N ALA A 17 -5.63 4.43 -4.32
CA ALA A 17 -4.67 5.07 -3.42
C ALA A 17 -3.63 5.89 -4.19
N ILE A 18 -3.10 5.37 -5.31
CA ILE A 18 -2.19 6.10 -6.19
C ILE A 18 -2.90 7.32 -6.80
N ASN A 19 -4.10 7.14 -7.35
CA ASN A 19 -4.89 8.22 -7.96
C ASN A 19 -5.26 9.34 -6.97
N SER A 20 -5.42 9.00 -5.69
CA SER A 20 -5.76 9.97 -4.65
C SER A 20 -4.63 10.96 -4.33
N GLY A 21 -3.38 10.64 -4.68
CA GLY A 21 -2.21 11.44 -4.31
C GLY A 21 -2.00 11.63 -2.80
N SER A 22 -2.72 10.86 -1.96
CA SER A 22 -2.76 11.09 -0.51
C SER A 22 -1.56 10.53 0.25
N TYR A 23 -0.79 9.61 -0.36
CA TYR A 23 0.32 8.93 0.30
C TYR A 23 1.65 9.40 -0.28
N ARG A 24 2.53 9.93 0.57
CA ARG A 24 3.83 10.46 0.14
C ARG A 24 4.64 9.38 -0.60
N GLY A 25 5.03 9.70 -1.84
CA GLY A 25 5.91 8.85 -2.66
C GLY A 25 5.22 7.65 -3.30
N LEU A 26 3.90 7.46 -3.10
CA LEU A 26 3.06 6.53 -3.84
C LEU A 26 2.37 7.31 -4.97
N CYS A 27 2.85 7.18 -6.20
CA CYS A 27 2.33 7.95 -7.33
C CYS A 27 2.62 7.26 -8.67
N TRP A 28 1.87 7.67 -9.69
CA TRP A 28 2.24 7.42 -11.09
C TRP A 28 3.57 8.12 -11.41
N ILE A 29 4.39 7.48 -12.25
CA ILE A 29 5.66 8.04 -12.72
C ILE A 29 5.66 8.33 -14.22
N ASP A 30 4.58 7.96 -14.91
CA ASP A 30 4.35 8.24 -16.32
C ASP A 30 2.96 8.86 -16.53
N PRO A 31 2.79 9.75 -17.54
CA PRO A 31 1.49 10.36 -17.83
C PRO A 31 0.41 9.37 -18.31
N ALA A 32 0.81 8.21 -18.82
CA ALA A 32 -0.12 7.19 -19.29
C ALA A 32 -0.71 6.34 -18.15
N HIS A 33 -0.26 6.57 -16.90
CA HIS A 33 -0.68 5.81 -15.73
C HIS A 33 -0.50 4.30 -15.93
N THR A 34 0.67 3.92 -16.43
CA THR A 34 1.05 2.53 -16.67
C THR A 34 2.16 2.05 -15.74
N LYS A 35 2.89 2.97 -15.12
CA LYS A 35 3.97 2.72 -14.17
C LYS A 35 3.78 3.56 -12.92
N PHE A 36 3.92 2.92 -11.77
CA PHE A 36 3.83 3.62 -10.49
C PHE A 36 4.97 3.21 -9.58
N ARG A 37 5.24 4.04 -8.59
CA ARG A 37 6.22 3.76 -7.54
C ARG A 37 5.53 3.56 -6.21
N VAL A 38 6.10 2.68 -5.38
CA VAL A 38 5.72 2.48 -3.98
C VAL A 38 6.92 2.82 -3.09
N PRO A 39 6.78 3.69 -2.09
CA PRO A 39 7.86 3.97 -1.14
C PRO A 39 8.22 2.69 -0.38
N TRP A 40 9.50 2.41 -0.18
CA TRP A 40 9.97 1.13 0.35
C TRP A 40 11.03 1.23 1.46
N LYS A 41 11.05 2.34 2.19
CA LYS A 41 11.99 2.61 3.30
C LYS A 41 12.06 1.44 4.30
N HIS A 42 13.26 1.06 4.71
CA HIS A 42 13.49 -0.07 5.62
C HIS A 42 13.08 0.26 7.07
N ASN A 43 12.35 -0.64 7.73
CA ASN A 43 11.78 -0.38 9.07
C ASN A 43 12.86 -0.16 10.17
N ALA A 44 14.07 -0.69 9.98
CA ALA A 44 15.19 -0.49 10.91
C ALA A 44 15.88 0.89 10.76
N ARG A 45 15.48 1.73 9.80
CA ARG A 45 16.01 3.09 9.69
C ARG A 45 15.51 3.96 10.84
N LYS A 46 16.41 4.78 11.40
CA LYS A 46 16.10 5.68 12.53
C LYS A 46 15.18 6.84 12.12
N ASP A 47 15.14 7.18 10.83
CA ASP A 47 14.35 8.29 10.26
C ASP A 47 13.03 7.82 9.63
N ILE A 48 12.47 6.70 10.10
CA ILE A 48 11.14 6.27 9.69
C ILE A 48 10.07 7.10 10.40
N THR A 49 9.04 7.51 9.66
CA THR A 49 7.94 8.34 10.13
C THR A 49 6.60 7.63 9.96
N ASN A 50 5.54 8.11 10.61
CA ASN A 50 4.19 7.58 10.42
C ASN A 50 3.74 7.64 8.95
N SER A 51 4.14 8.69 8.22
CA SER A 51 3.84 8.81 6.78
C SER A 51 4.53 7.73 5.93
N ASP A 52 5.71 7.23 6.33
CA ASP A 52 6.36 6.11 5.65
C ASP A 52 5.61 4.78 5.85
N LEU A 53 4.82 4.68 6.93
CA LEU A 53 4.11 3.46 7.34
C LEU A 53 2.65 3.43 6.88
N GLU A 54 2.07 4.60 6.62
CA GLU A 54 0.64 4.78 6.39
C GLU A 54 0.09 3.92 5.24
N VAL A 55 0.79 3.88 4.10
CA VAL A 55 0.39 3.06 2.94
C VAL A 55 0.34 1.57 3.26
N PHE A 56 1.27 1.10 4.11
CA PHE A 56 1.32 -0.31 4.51
C PHE A 56 0.20 -0.65 5.49
N ARG A 57 -0.10 0.27 6.41
CA ARG A 57 -1.20 0.12 7.38
C ARG A 57 -2.56 0.08 6.67
N VAL A 58 -2.86 1.08 5.84
CA VAL A 58 -4.15 1.14 5.14
C VAL A 58 -4.26 -0.01 4.13
N GLY A 59 -3.17 -0.36 3.44
CA GLY A 59 -3.17 -1.50 2.51
C GLY A 59 -3.42 -2.85 3.19
N GLU A 60 -2.92 -3.05 4.40
CA GLU A 60 -3.24 -4.23 5.22
C GLU A 60 -4.73 -4.30 5.54
N MET A 61 -5.32 -3.17 5.98
CA MET A 61 -6.75 -3.09 6.31
C MET A 61 -7.66 -3.36 5.09
N SER A 62 -7.25 -2.97 3.88
CA SER A 62 -7.97 -3.24 2.63
C SER A 62 -8.00 -4.73 2.24
N VAL A 63 -7.07 -5.54 2.76
CA VAL A 63 -7.00 -6.99 2.51
C VAL A 63 -7.79 -7.78 3.56
N THR A 64 -7.71 -7.34 4.82
CA THR A 64 -8.20 -8.09 6.00
C THR A 64 -9.63 -7.74 6.37
N LYS A 65 -9.94 -6.45 6.40
CA LYS A 65 -11.27 -5.93 6.68
C LYS A 65 -11.93 -5.76 5.31
N ARG A 66 -13.12 -6.34 5.11
CA ARG A 66 -13.87 -6.27 3.85
C ARG A 66 -14.37 -4.84 3.59
N LEU A 67 -13.45 -3.89 3.48
CA LEU A 67 -13.74 -2.48 3.36
C LEU A 67 -13.91 -2.18 1.88
N GLY A 68 -15.07 -1.61 1.55
CA GLY A 68 -15.23 -0.81 0.36
C GLY A 68 -15.76 -1.51 -0.88
N ASP A 69 -17.02 -1.94 -0.85
CA ASP A 69 -17.92 -1.57 -1.96
C ASP A 69 -18.41 -0.11 -1.80
N SER A 70 -18.14 0.57 -0.66
CA SER A 70 -18.58 1.94 -0.37
C SER A 70 -17.44 2.93 -0.06
N PRO A 71 -17.46 4.16 -0.60
CA PRO A 71 -16.51 5.25 -0.31
C PRO A 71 -16.42 5.67 1.17
N SER A 72 -17.49 5.49 1.94
CA SER A 72 -17.59 5.90 3.35
C SER A 72 -16.67 5.10 4.27
N ASP A 73 -16.39 3.84 3.92
CA ASP A 73 -15.52 2.94 4.67
C ASP A 73 -14.06 3.45 4.71
N LEU A 74 -13.64 4.16 3.66
CA LEU A 74 -12.29 4.72 3.52
C LEU A 74 -12.07 5.93 4.44
N GLU A 75 -13.11 6.71 4.70
CA GLU A 75 -13.08 7.88 5.59
C GLU A 75 -13.12 7.45 7.06
N ILE A 76 -13.89 6.40 7.38
CA ILE A 76 -13.90 5.78 8.71
C ILE A 76 -12.51 5.24 9.10
N LEU A 77 -11.72 4.74 8.15
CA LEU A 77 -10.32 4.33 8.41
C LEU A 77 -9.41 5.50 8.82
N LYS A 78 -9.69 6.71 8.33
CA LYS A 78 -8.89 7.91 8.62
C LYS A 78 -9.30 8.57 9.94
N VAL A 79 -10.57 8.48 10.32
CA VAL A 79 -11.17 9.20 11.46
C VAL A 79 -11.40 8.29 12.69
N GLY A 80 -11.73 7.02 12.47
CA GLY A 80 -12.08 6.06 13.51
C GLY A 80 -10.89 5.20 13.91
N GLY A 81 -10.22 5.57 14.99
CA GLY A 81 -9.12 4.80 15.56
C GLY A 81 -9.43 3.32 15.77
N VAL A 82 -8.37 2.51 15.68
CA VAL A 82 -8.24 1.14 16.20
C VAL A 82 -9.35 0.18 15.74
N GLY A 83 -9.26 -0.27 14.49
CA GLY A 83 -9.67 -1.64 14.18
C GLY A 83 -8.47 -2.54 14.42
N GLU A 84 -8.66 -3.68 15.10
CA GLU A 84 -7.69 -4.74 15.44
C GLU A 84 -6.90 -5.31 14.22
N GLY A 85 -6.16 -4.46 13.51
CA GLY A 85 -5.05 -4.81 12.63
C GLY A 85 -3.77 -4.64 13.43
N SER A 86 -2.81 -5.54 13.24
CA SER A 86 -1.60 -5.61 14.06
C SER A 86 -0.96 -4.25 14.30
N GLU A 87 -0.63 -3.87 15.53
CA GLU A 87 0.11 -2.62 15.83
C GLU A 87 1.59 -2.66 15.41
N ASP A 88 1.96 -3.58 14.52
CA ASP A 88 3.33 -3.91 14.17
C ASP A 88 3.64 -3.47 12.71
N PRO A 89 4.45 -2.40 12.52
CA PRO A 89 4.87 -1.94 11.21
C PRO A 89 5.53 -3.00 10.33
N ALA A 90 6.18 -4.01 10.93
CA ALA A 90 6.77 -5.11 10.18
C ALA A 90 5.70 -6.03 9.59
N LYS A 91 4.61 -6.27 10.32
CA LYS A 91 3.46 -7.05 9.84
C LYS A 91 2.72 -6.32 8.74
N TRP A 92 2.47 -5.02 8.88
CA TRP A 92 1.84 -4.21 7.81
C TRP A 92 2.61 -4.33 6.49
N LYS A 93 3.92 -4.08 6.52
CA LYS A 93 4.77 -4.15 5.31
C LYS A 93 4.82 -5.56 4.73
N THR A 94 4.83 -6.58 5.59
CA THR A 94 4.79 -7.98 5.16
C THR A 94 3.48 -8.32 4.46
N ASN A 95 2.34 -7.94 5.06
CA ASN A 95 1.00 -8.19 4.51
C ASN A 95 0.81 -7.45 3.19
N PHE A 96 1.22 -6.18 3.12
CA PHE A 96 1.19 -5.39 1.89
C PHE A 96 2.01 -6.06 0.77
N ARG A 97 3.24 -6.48 1.06
CA ARG A 97 4.10 -7.17 0.09
C ARG A 97 3.45 -8.47 -0.40
N CYS A 98 2.92 -9.28 0.51
CA CYS A 98 2.25 -10.52 0.16
C CYS A 98 1.00 -10.25 -0.71
N ALA A 99 0.19 -9.26 -0.36
CA ALA A 99 -0.98 -8.87 -1.14
C ALA A 99 -0.59 -8.41 -2.55
N LEU A 100 0.39 -7.50 -2.65
CA LEU A 100 0.92 -6.99 -3.92
C LEU A 100 1.39 -8.13 -4.83
N SER A 101 2.25 -9.02 -4.32
CA SER A 101 2.73 -10.20 -5.07
C SER A 101 1.60 -11.14 -5.45
N SER A 102 0.60 -11.33 -4.58
CA SER A 102 -0.50 -12.26 -4.83
C SER A 102 -1.47 -11.79 -5.92
N THR A 103 -1.56 -10.48 -6.19
CA THR A 103 -2.49 -9.96 -7.22
C THR A 103 -2.14 -10.48 -8.61
N HIS A 104 -0.84 -10.60 -8.93
CA HIS A 104 -0.32 -10.80 -10.28
C HIS A 104 -0.72 -9.69 -11.29
N MET A 105 -1.22 -8.55 -10.79
CA MET A 105 -1.62 -7.41 -11.63
C MET A 105 -0.45 -6.47 -11.94
N PHE A 106 0.57 -6.47 -11.08
CA PHE A 106 1.67 -5.52 -11.13
C PHE A 106 2.99 -6.29 -11.17
N LYS A 107 3.88 -5.88 -12.07
CA LYS A 107 5.18 -6.52 -12.27
C LYS A 107 6.26 -5.57 -11.77
N LEU A 108 7.17 -6.06 -10.93
CA LEU A 108 8.31 -5.26 -10.50
C LEU A 108 9.20 -4.98 -11.73
N GLU A 109 9.37 -3.71 -12.06
CA GLU A 109 10.26 -3.25 -13.13
C GLU A 109 11.61 -2.78 -12.56
N GLU A 110 11.60 -2.05 -11.43
CA GLU A 110 12.83 -1.54 -10.79
C GLU A 110 12.80 -1.68 -9.28
N ASP A 111 13.91 -2.15 -8.68
CA ASP A 111 14.09 -2.24 -7.23
C ASP A 111 15.09 -1.20 -6.71
N ASN A 112 14.56 -0.02 -6.40
CA ASN A 112 15.31 1.09 -5.81
C ASN A 112 15.24 1.10 -4.26
N SER A 113 14.86 -0.02 -3.62
CA SER A 113 14.60 -0.05 -2.17
C SER A 113 15.84 0.17 -1.30
N LYS A 114 17.04 0.08 -1.89
CA LYS A 114 18.33 0.29 -1.21
C LYS A 114 18.85 1.73 -1.32
N ARG A 115 18.15 2.62 -2.03
CA ARG A 115 18.57 4.03 -2.14
C ARG A 115 18.50 4.73 -0.77
N GLY A 116 19.49 5.59 -0.50
CA GLY A 116 19.63 6.25 0.80
C GLY A 116 18.66 7.42 1.01
N ASP A 117 18.43 8.19 -0.04
CA ASP A 117 17.57 9.38 -0.08
C ASP A 117 16.09 9.00 -0.29
N ASP A 118 15.83 8.19 -1.31
CA ASP A 118 14.47 7.93 -1.79
C ASP A 118 14.28 6.44 -2.16
N PRO A 119 14.19 5.56 -1.14
CA PRO A 119 13.98 4.13 -1.33
C PRO A 119 12.56 3.83 -1.81
N HIS A 120 12.44 3.22 -3.00
CA HIS A 120 11.15 2.87 -3.60
C HIS A 120 11.26 1.65 -4.51
N LYS A 121 10.12 1.14 -4.98
CA LYS A 121 10.05 0.12 -6.03
C LYS A 121 9.11 0.59 -7.13
N VAL A 122 9.45 0.30 -8.39
CA VAL A 122 8.64 0.65 -9.56
C VAL A 122 7.95 -0.60 -10.06
N PHE A 123 6.65 -0.48 -10.29
CA PHE A 123 5.78 -1.53 -10.81
C PHE A 123 5.01 -1.05 -12.05
#